data_AF-A0A1V6NYX0-F1
#
_entry.id   AF-A0A1V6NYX0-F1
#
_cell.length_a   1.000
_cell.length_b   1.000
_cell.length_c   1.000
_cell.angle_alpha   90.00
_cell.angle_beta   90.00
_cell.angle_gamma   90.00
#
_symmetry.space_group_name_H-M   'P 1'
#
loop_
_entity.id
_entity.type
_entity.pdbx_description
1 polymer ?
#
loop_
_entity_poly.entity_id
_entity_poly.type
_entity_poly.pdbx_seq_one_letter_code
_entity_poly.pdbx_strand_id
1 'polypeptide(L)'
;MAQGRPVISIDLFDLETRKAIAIHDYTGTELLVSMTKVSVLDTELKEITANFAAYYTISKDSANLALNCCGRVRVLLGGNSAFHFSPTHPPLGKLTVDGFYKILQDDFGFGYEGPFRAFTKRVPQIRLCDGNNRCERFDHSEKSLLFHPGMLDSASQGLNAAHSAPEMVVSGRSWLQTFCRRISALCGTNMTENVEINCTITDPRDVYVTGDVEVFSEDFKE
;
A
#
# COMPACT_ATOMS: atom_id res chain seq x y z
N MET A 1 16.02 -5.04 20.58
CA MET A 1 15.03 -3.94 20.42
C MET A 1 15.79 -2.62 20.37
N ALA A 2 15.37 -1.64 19.58
CA ALA A 2 16.19 -0.58 18.94
C ALA A 2 17.15 0.28 19.81
N GLN A 3 17.20 0.12 21.14
CA GLN A 3 18.17 0.77 22.04
C GLN A 3 18.27 2.30 21.87
N GLY A 4 17.15 2.97 21.61
CA GLY A 4 17.12 4.42 21.41
C GLY A 4 17.66 4.92 20.07
N ARG A 5 18.03 4.00 19.15
CA ARG A 5 18.44 4.38 17.80
C ARG A 5 17.23 4.71 16.93
N PRO A 6 17.30 5.75 16.10
CA PRO A 6 16.24 6.07 15.17
C PRO A 6 16.05 4.96 14.14
N VAL A 7 14.80 4.71 13.77
CA VAL A 7 14.44 3.84 12.65
C VAL A 7 14.59 4.64 11.37
N ILE A 8 15.32 4.10 10.40
CA ILE A 8 15.52 4.74 9.09
C ILE A 8 14.45 4.24 8.11
N SER A 9 14.24 2.93 8.08
CA SER A 9 13.23 2.32 7.22
C SER A 9 12.64 1.07 7.85
N ILE A 10 11.41 0.79 7.41
CA ILE A 10 10.73 -0.47 7.66
C ILE A 10 10.45 -1.08 6.29
N ASP A 11 10.96 -2.28 6.07
CA ASP A 11 10.66 -3.08 4.90
C ASP A 11 9.75 -4.25 5.28
N LEU A 12 8.71 -4.49 4.49
CA LEU A 12 7.96 -5.73 4.47
C LEU A 12 8.34 -6.51 3.22
N PHE A 13 8.75 -7.76 3.40
CA PHE A 13 9.11 -8.66 2.31
C PHE A 13 8.13 -9.80 2.20
N ASP A 14 7.87 -10.21 0.96
CA ASP A 14 7.06 -11.37 0.61
C ASP A 14 5.71 -11.37 1.34
N LEU A 15 5.05 -10.20 1.34
CA LEU A 15 3.74 -10.02 1.96
C LEU A 15 2.69 -10.76 1.13
N GLU A 16 2.09 -11.77 1.71
CA GLU A 16 1.03 -12.58 1.11
C GLU A 16 -0.29 -12.27 1.79
N THR A 17 -1.29 -11.80 1.04
CA THR A 17 -2.67 -11.61 1.50
C THR A 17 -3.49 -12.82 1.08
N ARG A 18 -3.85 -13.66 2.05
CA ARG A 18 -4.53 -14.94 1.81
C ARG A 18 -6.05 -14.81 1.78
N LYS A 19 -6.60 -13.92 2.61
CA LYS A 19 -8.05 -13.70 2.71
C LYS A 19 -8.35 -12.25 3.03
N ALA A 20 -9.30 -11.66 2.32
CA ALA A 20 -9.86 -10.36 2.68
C ALA A 20 -10.58 -10.44 4.03
N ILE A 21 -10.55 -9.36 4.79
CA ILE A 21 -11.31 -9.21 6.04
C ILE A 21 -12.64 -8.55 5.67
N ALA A 22 -13.74 -9.28 5.84
CA ALA A 22 -15.06 -8.69 5.80
C ALA A 22 -15.35 -8.03 7.16
N ILE A 23 -15.67 -6.74 7.14
CA ILE A 23 -16.07 -5.98 8.32
C ILE A 23 -17.59 -5.83 8.24
N HIS A 24 -18.28 -6.12 9.34
CA HIS A 24 -19.72 -5.98 9.43
C HIS A 24 -20.08 -4.67 10.14
N ASP A 25 -21.03 -3.91 9.60
CA ASP A 25 -21.33 -2.53 10.02
C ASP A 25 -21.66 -2.37 11.51
N TYR A 26 -22.21 -3.42 12.12
CA TYR A 26 -22.63 -3.42 13.52
C TYR A 26 -21.71 -4.22 14.45
N THR A 27 -20.83 -5.04 13.87
CA THR A 27 -19.95 -5.93 14.63
C THR A 27 -18.56 -5.84 14.03
N GLY A 28 -17.67 -5.13 14.73
CA GLY A 28 -16.27 -5.09 14.36
C GLY A 28 -15.64 -6.49 14.33
N THR A 29 -14.48 -6.58 13.69
CA THR A 29 -13.71 -7.82 13.58
C THR A 29 -12.48 -7.72 14.47
N GLU A 30 -12.20 -8.75 15.27
CA GLU A 30 -10.99 -8.78 16.09
C GLU A 30 -9.77 -9.10 15.21
N LEU A 31 -8.70 -8.34 15.40
CA LEU A 31 -7.44 -8.48 14.67
C LEU A 31 -6.31 -8.81 15.65
N LEU A 32 -5.60 -9.91 15.39
CA LEU A 32 -4.38 -10.27 16.10
C LEU A 32 -3.18 -10.07 15.18
N VAL A 33 -2.30 -9.15 15.53
CA VAL A 33 -1.03 -8.94 14.83
C VAL A 33 0.11 -9.58 15.63
N SER A 34 0.93 -10.39 14.97
CA SER A 34 2.00 -11.16 15.60
C SER A 34 3.34 -10.91 14.92
N MET A 35 4.36 -10.68 15.75
CA MET A 35 5.77 -10.61 15.36
C MET A 35 6.52 -11.73 16.07
N THR A 36 7.07 -12.68 15.31
CA THR A 36 7.78 -13.85 15.85
C THR A 36 9.20 -13.93 15.30
N LYS A 37 10.03 -14.78 15.90
CA LYS A 37 11.45 -14.97 15.51
C LYS A 37 12.21 -13.65 15.39
N VAL A 38 11.94 -12.73 16.31
CA VAL A 38 12.59 -11.42 16.33
C VAL A 38 14.08 -11.62 16.54
N SER A 39 14.89 -11.18 15.59
CA SER A 39 16.34 -11.32 15.63
C SER A 39 17.03 -9.99 15.34
N VAL A 40 18.22 -9.82 15.92
CA VAL A 40 19.10 -8.69 15.64
C VAL A 40 20.31 -9.28 14.94
N LEU A 41 20.45 -9.00 13.65
CA LEU A 41 21.39 -9.72 12.78
C LEU A 41 22.80 -9.12 12.78
N ASP A 42 22.94 -7.86 13.19
CA ASP A 42 24.22 -7.14 13.16
C ASP A 42 24.79 -6.97 14.57
N THR A 43 26.07 -7.30 14.75
CA THR A 43 26.86 -7.00 15.95
C THR A 43 26.90 -5.50 16.27
N GLU A 44 26.73 -4.65 15.25
CA GLU A 44 26.57 -3.21 15.42
C GLU A 44 25.12 -2.77 15.67
N LEU A 45 24.14 -3.67 15.73
CA LEU A 45 22.71 -3.41 16.01
C LEU A 45 22.03 -2.45 15.01
N LYS A 46 22.29 -2.60 13.71
CA LYS A 46 21.69 -1.79 12.65
C LYS A 46 20.46 -2.41 11.99
N GLU A 47 20.19 -3.69 12.24
CA GLU A 47 19.09 -4.40 11.59
C GLU A 47 18.33 -5.29 12.58
N ILE A 48 17.00 -5.15 12.60
CA ILE A 48 16.07 -6.04 13.30
C ILE A 48 15.22 -6.74 12.25
N THR A 49 15.07 -8.06 12.36
CA THR A 49 14.15 -8.82 11.52
C THR A 49 13.11 -9.55 12.36
N ALA A 50 11.93 -9.77 11.78
CA ALA A 50 10.87 -10.56 12.39
C ALA A 50 9.98 -11.21 11.32
N ASN A 51 9.33 -12.30 11.68
CA ASN A 51 8.21 -12.83 10.91
C ASN A 51 6.92 -12.13 11.34
N PHE A 52 6.20 -11.59 10.36
CA PHE A 52 4.92 -10.90 10.56
C PHE A 52 3.76 -11.79 10.13
N ALA A 53 2.69 -11.79 10.92
CA ALA A 53 1.40 -12.34 10.52
C ALA A 53 0.26 -11.55 11.17
N ALA A 54 -0.83 -11.36 10.42
CA ALA A 54 -2.08 -10.83 10.91
C ALA A 54 -3.19 -11.88 10.78
N TYR A 55 -3.96 -12.02 11.85
CA TYR A 55 -5.08 -12.96 11.93
C TYR A 55 -6.36 -12.22 12.29
N TYR A 56 -7.50 -12.76 11.89
CA TYR A 56 -8.81 -12.19 12.20
C TYR A 56 -9.82 -13.27 12.60
N THR A 57 -10.83 -12.88 13.38
CA THR A 57 -11.96 -13.76 13.70
C THR A 57 -12.87 -13.92 12.48
N ILE A 58 -13.18 -15.16 12.10
CA ILE A 58 -14.08 -15.44 10.95
C ILE A 58 -15.53 -15.02 11.26
N SER A 59 -15.94 -15.17 12.52
CA SER A 59 -17.23 -14.72 13.04
C SER A 59 -17.12 -14.40 14.53
N LYS A 60 -18.07 -13.64 15.06
CA LYS A 60 -18.09 -13.21 16.47
C LYS A 60 -18.06 -14.38 17.47
N ASP A 61 -18.67 -15.51 17.09
CA ASP A 61 -18.75 -16.70 17.94
C ASP A 61 -17.64 -17.72 17.66
N SER A 62 -16.74 -17.42 16.70
CA SER A 62 -15.63 -18.31 16.37
C SER A 62 -14.48 -18.10 17.33
N ALA A 63 -14.13 -19.15 18.08
CA ALA A 63 -12.86 -19.20 18.83
C ALA A 63 -11.62 -19.34 17.92
N ASN A 64 -11.83 -19.58 16.61
CA ASN A 64 -10.75 -19.74 15.63
C ASN A 64 -10.41 -18.43 14.95
N LEU A 65 -9.11 -18.17 14.84
CA LEU A 65 -8.55 -17.09 14.04
C LEU A 65 -8.10 -17.62 12.67
N ALA A 66 -8.46 -16.91 11.60
CA ALA A 66 -7.96 -17.16 10.26
C ALA A 66 -6.77 -16.27 9.96
N LEU A 67 -5.76 -16.81 9.26
CA LEU A 67 -4.64 -16.03 8.75
C LEU A 67 -5.13 -15.12 7.62
N ASN A 68 -4.97 -13.80 7.79
CA ASN A 68 -5.27 -12.79 6.79
C ASN A 68 -4.05 -12.56 5.90
N CYS A 69 -2.93 -12.12 6.47
CA CYS A 69 -1.70 -11.88 5.73
C CYS A 69 -0.45 -12.25 6.54
N CYS A 70 0.65 -12.49 5.84
CA CYS A 70 1.95 -12.77 6.47
C CYS A 70 3.11 -12.32 5.59
N GLY A 71 4.28 -12.13 6.20
CA GLY A 71 5.51 -11.77 5.50
C GLY A 71 6.69 -11.68 6.46
N ARG A 72 7.76 -11.02 6.03
CA ARG A 72 8.95 -10.75 6.85
C ARG A 72 9.14 -9.25 7.01
N VAL A 73 9.38 -8.80 8.22
CA VAL A 73 9.71 -7.41 8.53
C VAL A 73 11.22 -7.29 8.65
N ARG A 74 11.78 -6.22 8.09
CA ARG A 74 13.11 -5.73 8.38
C ARG A 74 13.01 -4.28 8.82
N VAL A 75 13.68 -3.95 9.90
CA VAL A 75 13.81 -2.58 10.42
C VAL A 75 15.27 -2.20 10.38
N LEU A 76 15.60 -1.15 9.63
CA LEU A 76 16.95 -0.58 9.59
C LEU A 76 17.06 0.57 10.60
N LEU A 77 18.13 0.57 11.39
CA LEU A 77 18.41 1.51 12.46
C LEU A 77 19.71 2.28 12.18
N GLY A 78 19.76 3.56 12.56
CA GLY A 78 20.97 4.39 12.45
C GLY A 78 20.72 5.74 11.78
N GLY A 79 21.77 6.37 11.24
CA GLY A 79 21.69 7.67 10.56
C GLY A 79 22.15 7.58 9.11
N ASN A 80 21.36 8.16 8.20
CA ASN A 80 21.56 8.28 6.75
C ASN A 80 21.78 6.97 5.98
N SER A 81 20.74 6.55 5.24
CA SER A 81 20.90 5.69 4.06
C SER A 81 20.43 6.45 2.83
N ALA A 82 21.25 6.45 1.78
CA ALA A 82 20.83 6.91 0.46
C ALA A 82 19.80 5.91 -0.08
N PHE A 83 18.58 6.37 -0.33
CA PHE A 83 17.57 5.61 -1.05
C PHE A 83 17.59 6.08 -2.50
N HIS A 84 17.69 5.12 -3.42
CA HIS A 84 17.57 5.39 -4.84
C HIS A 84 16.10 5.15 -5.23
N PHE A 85 15.45 6.22 -5.67
CA PHE A 85 14.12 6.18 -6.28
C PHE A 85 14.27 6.23 -7.80
N SER A 86 13.27 5.76 -8.54
CA SER A 86 13.28 5.91 -9.99
C SER A 86 13.03 7.38 -10.37
N PRO A 87 13.67 7.90 -11.43
CA PRO A 87 13.46 9.27 -11.86
C PRO A 87 12.02 9.51 -12.32
N THR A 88 11.48 10.68 -11.99
CA THR A 88 10.13 11.13 -12.36
C THR A 88 10.02 11.37 -13.87
N HIS A 89 8.86 11.04 -14.45
CA HIS A 89 8.54 11.31 -15.85
C HIS A 89 7.40 12.35 -15.97
N PRO A 90 7.41 13.24 -16.98
CA PRO A 90 6.37 14.25 -17.15
C PRO A 90 5.04 13.64 -17.68
N PRO A 91 3.87 14.10 -17.20
CA PRO A 91 2.58 13.46 -17.50
C PRO A 91 1.98 13.86 -18.86
N LEU A 92 1.44 12.88 -19.62
CA LEU A 92 0.72 13.05 -20.89
C LEU A 92 -0.50 12.12 -21.07
N GLY A 93 -1.69 12.55 -20.59
CA GLY A 93 -3.00 11.99 -20.97
C GLY A 93 -4.11 12.17 -19.90
N LYS A 94 -5.39 11.93 -20.27
CA LYS A 94 -6.59 12.30 -19.46
C LYS A 94 -7.60 11.16 -19.35
N LEU A 95 -7.63 10.45 -18.23
CA LEU A 95 -8.82 9.75 -17.74
C LEU A 95 -9.34 10.54 -16.53
N THR A 96 -10.65 10.76 -16.45
CA THR A 96 -11.26 11.46 -15.32
C THR A 96 -11.42 10.53 -14.12
N VAL A 97 -11.20 11.08 -12.93
CA VAL A 97 -11.28 10.36 -11.64
C VAL A 97 -12.67 9.75 -11.43
N ASP A 98 -13.73 10.51 -11.71
CA ASP A 98 -15.10 10.04 -11.54
C ASP A 98 -15.44 8.86 -12.45
N GLY A 99 -14.93 8.84 -13.69
CA GLY A 99 -15.12 7.72 -14.60
C GLY A 99 -14.47 6.43 -14.10
N PHE A 100 -13.26 6.55 -13.53
CA PHE A 100 -12.55 5.41 -12.95
C PHE A 100 -13.32 4.79 -11.77
N TYR A 101 -13.73 5.60 -10.79
CA TYR A 101 -14.47 5.09 -9.63
C TYR A 101 -15.86 4.58 -9.99
N LYS A 102 -16.52 5.19 -10.99
CA LYS A 102 -17.79 4.69 -11.50
C LYS A 102 -17.66 3.28 -12.09
N ILE A 103 -16.62 3.02 -12.88
CA ILE A 103 -16.33 1.69 -13.41
C ILE A 103 -16.03 0.70 -12.27
N LEU A 104 -15.21 1.10 -11.30
CA LEU A 104 -14.90 0.27 -10.13
C LEU A 104 -16.16 -0.12 -9.34
N GLN A 105 -17.09 0.81 -9.16
CA GLN A 105 -18.35 0.57 -8.48
C GLN A 105 -19.31 -0.30 -9.31
N ASP A 106 -19.59 0.11 -10.55
CA ASP A 106 -20.63 -0.50 -11.38
C ASP A 106 -20.24 -1.90 -11.87
N ASP A 107 -18.97 -2.10 -12.26
CA ASP A 107 -18.52 -3.34 -12.90
C ASP A 107 -17.87 -4.33 -11.91
N PHE A 108 -17.32 -3.83 -10.80
CA PHE A 108 -16.54 -4.65 -9.84
C PHE A 108 -17.07 -4.59 -8.41
N GLY A 109 -18.05 -3.72 -8.11
CA GLY A 109 -18.62 -3.60 -6.77
C GLY A 109 -17.72 -2.89 -5.75
N PHE A 110 -16.66 -2.20 -6.19
CA PHE A 110 -15.78 -1.44 -5.31
C PHE A 110 -16.35 -0.05 -5.02
N GLY A 111 -17.06 0.07 -3.90
CA GLY A 111 -17.59 1.33 -3.38
C GLY A 111 -16.56 2.15 -2.61
N TYR A 112 -15.48 2.58 -3.26
CA TYR A 112 -14.47 3.43 -2.60
C TYR A 112 -15.05 4.79 -2.20
N GLU A 113 -14.92 5.16 -0.94
CA GLU A 113 -15.40 6.42 -0.36
C GLU A 113 -14.35 7.07 0.57
N GLY A 114 -14.57 8.35 0.90
CA GLY A 114 -13.74 9.12 1.83
C GLY A 114 -12.23 9.05 1.50
N PRO A 115 -11.35 8.73 2.47
CA PRO A 115 -9.90 8.68 2.25
C PRO A 115 -9.43 7.55 1.33
N PHE A 116 -10.29 6.60 0.98
CA PHE A 116 -9.99 5.55 -0.01
C PHE A 116 -10.39 5.96 -1.44
N ARG A 117 -11.10 7.09 -1.59
CA ARG A 117 -11.38 7.74 -2.88
C ARG A 117 -10.44 8.94 -3.11
N ALA A 118 -9.18 8.82 -2.69
CA ALA A 118 -8.22 9.92 -2.69
C ALA A 118 -7.45 10.07 -4.00
N PHE A 119 -7.51 9.06 -4.87
CA PHE A 119 -6.77 9.03 -6.13
C PHE A 119 -7.25 10.10 -7.13
N THR A 120 -6.45 11.14 -7.33
CA THR A 120 -6.68 12.15 -8.37
C THR A 120 -5.75 11.90 -9.56
N LYS A 121 -6.32 11.51 -10.70
CA LYS A 121 -5.61 10.88 -11.82
C LYS A 121 -5.14 11.89 -12.86
N ARG A 122 -3.92 11.70 -13.37
CA ARG A 122 -3.51 12.02 -14.75
C ARG A 122 -2.98 10.71 -15.35
N VAL A 123 -3.40 10.30 -16.55
CA VAL A 123 -2.96 9.00 -17.13
C VAL A 123 -2.00 9.24 -18.27
N PRO A 124 -0.70 9.10 -18.04
CA PRO A 124 0.28 9.10 -19.09
C PRO A 124 0.47 7.67 -19.60
N GLN A 125 -0.17 7.31 -20.70
CA GLN A 125 0.18 6.09 -21.45
C GLN A 125 -0.19 4.74 -20.78
N ILE A 126 -0.33 3.71 -21.61
CA ILE A 126 -0.52 2.31 -21.20
C ILE A 126 0.72 1.88 -20.40
N ARG A 127 0.55 1.44 -19.13
CA ARG A 127 1.57 0.91 -18.18
C ARG A 127 2.22 1.90 -17.20
N LEU A 128 1.88 3.19 -17.25
CA LEU A 128 2.31 4.17 -16.24
C LEU A 128 1.10 4.91 -15.69
N CYS A 129 1.06 5.19 -14.38
CA CYS A 129 0.04 6.05 -13.80
C CYS A 129 0.66 7.02 -12.79
N ASP A 130 0.42 8.31 -13.01
CA ASP A 130 0.82 9.38 -12.10
C ASP A 130 -0.43 9.95 -11.43
N GLY A 131 -0.44 10.02 -10.10
CA GLY A 131 -1.61 10.47 -9.34
C GLY A 131 -1.21 11.30 -8.14
N ASN A 132 -2.13 12.16 -7.70
CA ASN A 132 -1.99 12.83 -6.41
C ASN A 132 -2.99 12.22 -5.43
N ASN A 133 -2.54 11.90 -4.22
CA ASN A 133 -3.39 11.44 -3.14
C ASN A 133 -3.48 12.50 -2.06
N ARG A 134 -4.71 12.82 -1.65
CA ARG A 134 -4.94 13.55 -0.41
C ARG A 134 -4.81 12.59 0.77
N CYS A 135 -3.79 12.77 1.59
CA CYS A 135 -3.68 12.11 2.88
C CYS A 135 -4.60 12.83 3.86
N GLU A 136 -5.73 12.20 4.24
CA GLU A 136 -6.53 12.74 5.33
C GLU A 136 -5.70 12.79 6.62
N ARG A 137 -5.78 13.92 7.32
CA ARG A 137 -5.12 14.08 8.62
C ARG A 137 -5.82 13.21 9.63
N PHE A 138 -5.03 12.44 10.38
CA PHE A 138 -5.49 11.84 11.63
C PHE A 138 -6.08 12.94 12.52
N ASP A 139 -7.20 12.64 13.19
CA ASP A 139 -7.76 13.56 14.18
C ASP A 139 -6.71 13.82 15.28
N HIS A 140 -6.81 14.95 15.99
CA HIS A 140 -5.91 15.28 17.09
C HIS A 140 -5.95 14.23 18.23
N SER A 141 -7.01 13.42 18.29
CA SER A 141 -7.17 12.31 19.22
C SER A 141 -6.49 11.01 18.76
N GLU A 142 -6.10 10.91 17.49
CA GLU A 142 -5.58 9.70 16.87
C GLU A 142 -4.05 9.67 16.87
N LYS A 143 -3.50 8.45 16.96
CA LYS A 143 -2.06 8.25 16.87
C LYS A 143 -1.63 8.35 15.41
N SER A 144 -0.79 9.33 15.10
CA SER A 144 -0.18 9.46 13.77
C SER A 144 0.54 8.16 13.37
N LEU A 145 0.15 7.61 12.23
CA LEU A 145 0.80 6.46 11.61
C LEU A 145 1.88 6.95 10.62
N LEU A 146 2.73 6.03 10.18
CA LEU A 146 3.71 6.34 9.11
C LEU A 146 3.04 6.76 7.81
N PHE A 147 1.87 6.17 7.52
CA PHE A 147 1.02 6.53 6.40
C PHE A 147 -0.43 6.16 6.68
N HIS A 148 -1.37 6.88 6.05
CA HIS A 148 -2.79 6.52 6.08
C HIS A 148 -3.05 5.30 5.18
N PRO A 149 -3.78 4.26 5.64
CA PRO A 149 -4.08 3.07 4.82
C PRO A 149 -4.73 3.38 3.48
N GLY A 150 -5.64 4.36 3.44
CA GLY A 150 -6.28 4.82 2.20
C GLY A 150 -5.32 5.38 1.15
N MET A 151 -4.16 5.89 1.58
CA MET A 151 -3.12 6.33 0.64
C MET A 151 -2.39 5.14 0.00
N LEU A 152 -2.04 4.12 0.79
CA LEU A 152 -1.42 2.89 0.26
C LEU A 152 -2.38 2.16 -0.67
N ASP A 153 -3.66 2.12 -0.32
CA ASP A 153 -4.70 1.54 -1.16
C ASP A 153 -4.89 2.34 -2.46
N SER A 154 -4.98 3.67 -2.39
CA SER A 154 -5.07 4.52 -3.59
C SER A 154 -3.84 4.38 -4.50
N ALA A 155 -2.64 4.19 -3.94
CA ALA A 155 -1.44 3.91 -4.72
C ALA A 155 -1.52 2.54 -5.43
N SER A 156 -2.17 1.57 -4.79
CA SER A 156 -2.49 0.26 -5.37
C SER A 156 -3.56 0.34 -6.46
N GLN A 157 -4.57 1.20 -6.29
CA GLN A 157 -5.56 1.51 -7.32
C GLN A 157 -4.88 2.11 -8.57
N GLY A 158 -3.79 2.87 -8.39
CA GLY A 158 -2.96 3.39 -9.47
C GLY A 158 -2.38 2.30 -10.38
N LEU A 159 -1.98 1.14 -9.84
CA LEU A 159 -1.55 -0.01 -10.64
C LEU A 159 -2.69 -0.58 -11.48
N ASN A 160 -3.88 -0.74 -10.88
CA ASN A 160 -5.07 -1.15 -11.64
C ASN A 160 -5.31 -0.15 -12.76
N ALA A 161 -5.28 1.14 -12.47
CA ALA A 161 -5.40 2.22 -13.43
C ALA A 161 -4.33 2.27 -14.54
N ALA A 162 -3.09 1.85 -14.26
CA ALA A 162 -1.97 1.76 -15.21
C ALA A 162 -2.10 0.54 -16.13
N HIS A 163 -2.66 -0.55 -15.60
CA HIS A 163 -2.94 -1.77 -16.35
C HIS A 163 -4.23 -1.68 -17.19
N SER A 164 -5.26 -0.99 -16.69
CA SER A 164 -6.53 -0.77 -17.38
C SER A 164 -6.34 0.10 -18.62
N ALA A 165 -6.05 -0.52 -19.76
CA ALA A 165 -6.54 -0.02 -21.04
C ALA A 165 -8.09 0.02 -21.02
N PRO A 166 -8.77 0.82 -21.88
CA PRO A 166 -10.24 0.88 -21.95
C PRO A 166 -10.95 -0.48 -22.19
N GLU A 167 -10.20 -1.56 -22.34
CA GLU A 167 -10.67 -2.93 -22.57
C GLU A 167 -10.95 -3.73 -21.28
N MET A 168 -10.58 -3.21 -20.08
CA MET A 168 -10.78 -3.93 -18.80
C MET A 168 -12.27 -4.23 -18.50
N VAL A 169 -13.19 -3.39 -19.00
CA VAL A 169 -14.64 -3.55 -18.87
C VAL A 169 -15.12 -4.89 -19.46
N VAL A 170 -14.38 -5.48 -20.40
CA VAL A 170 -14.78 -6.72 -21.09
C VAL A 170 -14.50 -7.98 -20.25
N SER A 171 -13.60 -7.92 -19.26
CA SER A 171 -13.10 -9.13 -18.59
C SER A 171 -13.82 -9.51 -17.29
N GLY A 172 -14.52 -8.58 -16.62
CA GLY A 172 -15.21 -8.83 -15.34
C GLY A 172 -14.30 -9.32 -14.20
N ARG A 173 -12.98 -9.15 -14.32
CA ARG A 173 -11.99 -9.62 -13.33
C ARG A 173 -11.58 -8.51 -12.38
N SER A 174 -11.85 -8.72 -11.10
CA SER A 174 -11.38 -7.86 -10.00
C SER A 174 -9.94 -8.24 -9.63
N TRP A 175 -9.02 -7.26 -9.68
CA TRP A 175 -7.62 -7.42 -9.28
C TRP A 175 -7.43 -6.96 -7.84
N LEU A 176 -7.49 -7.92 -6.90
CA LEU A 176 -7.10 -7.71 -5.51
C LEU A 176 -5.61 -7.98 -5.35
N GLN A 177 -4.96 -7.21 -4.48
CA GLN A 177 -3.57 -7.48 -4.11
C GLN A 177 -3.48 -8.75 -3.26
N THR A 178 -2.86 -9.78 -3.82
CA THR A 178 -2.63 -11.07 -3.16
C THR A 178 -1.19 -11.26 -2.71
N PHE A 179 -0.24 -10.57 -3.38
CA PHE A 179 1.18 -10.68 -3.08
C PHE A 179 1.92 -9.36 -3.34
N CYS A 180 2.79 -8.98 -2.41
CA CYS A 180 3.72 -7.88 -2.57
C CYS A 180 5.13 -8.35 -2.20
N ARG A 181 6.06 -8.27 -3.16
CA ARG A 181 7.44 -8.71 -2.96
C ARG A 181 8.17 -7.86 -1.92
N ARG A 182 7.98 -6.54 -1.97
CA ARG A 182 8.62 -5.60 -1.06
C ARG A 182 7.79 -4.32 -0.92
N ILE A 183 7.53 -3.91 0.30
CA ILE A 183 7.07 -2.56 0.65
C ILE A 183 8.19 -1.93 1.46
N SER A 184 8.63 -0.73 1.11
CA SER A 184 9.64 0.00 1.87
C SER A 184 9.05 1.33 2.32
N ALA A 185 9.03 1.58 3.63
CA ALA A 185 8.58 2.84 4.20
C ALA A 185 9.75 3.55 4.87
N LEU A 186 10.03 4.78 4.45
CA LEU A 186 11.03 5.63 5.09
C LEU A 186 10.41 6.28 6.33
N CYS A 187 11.07 6.12 7.48
CA CYS A 187 10.61 6.66 8.75
C CYS A 187 11.09 8.12 8.90
N GLY A 188 10.49 9.02 8.12
CA GLY A 188 10.74 10.47 8.16
C GLY A 188 9.67 11.24 8.94
N THR A 189 9.91 12.54 9.18
CA THR A 189 8.90 13.43 9.77
C THR A 189 7.73 13.61 8.81
N ASN A 190 6.53 13.28 9.30
CA ASN A 190 5.19 13.50 8.72
C ASN A 190 5.10 13.64 7.21
N MET A 191 4.51 12.62 6.59
CA MET A 191 4.02 12.69 5.22
C MET A 191 3.13 13.93 5.02
N THR A 192 3.32 14.59 3.89
CA THR A 192 2.57 15.80 3.50
C THR A 192 1.10 15.49 3.26
N GLU A 193 0.24 16.51 3.30
CA GLU A 193 -1.20 16.34 3.02
C GLU A 193 -1.46 15.83 1.62
N ASN A 194 -0.55 16.08 0.69
CA ASN A 194 -0.59 15.57 -0.67
C ASN A 194 0.69 14.78 -0.96
N VAL A 195 0.55 13.68 -1.69
CA VAL A 195 1.68 12.90 -2.20
C VAL A 195 1.46 12.57 -3.66
N GLU A 196 2.56 12.57 -4.40
CA GLU A 196 2.61 12.08 -5.77
C GLU A 196 2.85 10.57 -5.76
N ILE A 197 2.22 9.88 -6.70
CA ILE A 197 2.31 8.44 -6.88
C ILE A 197 2.71 8.17 -8.32
N ASN A 198 3.72 7.33 -8.51
CA ASN A 198 4.06 6.74 -9.80
C ASN A 198 3.84 5.23 -9.73
N CYS A 199 3.06 4.70 -10.66
CA CYS A 199 2.81 3.26 -10.79
C CYS A 199 3.35 2.77 -12.14
N THR A 200 4.22 1.76 -12.14
CA THR A 200 4.77 1.16 -13.36
C THR A 200 4.40 -0.32 -13.45
N ILE A 201 3.78 -0.75 -14.55
CA ILE A 201 3.53 -2.18 -14.80
C ILE A 201 4.79 -2.85 -15.34
N THR A 202 5.38 -3.73 -14.52
CA THR A 202 6.61 -4.47 -14.87
C THR A 202 6.33 -5.79 -15.58
N ASP A 203 5.17 -6.40 -15.32
CA ASP A 203 4.74 -7.63 -15.98
C ASP A 203 3.22 -7.62 -16.22
N PRO A 204 2.76 -7.52 -17.47
CA PRO A 204 1.35 -7.35 -17.82
C PRO A 204 0.59 -8.66 -18.05
N ARG A 205 1.06 -9.81 -17.55
CA ARG A 205 0.41 -11.10 -17.84
C ARG A 205 -1.06 -11.11 -17.41
N ASP A 206 -1.93 -11.65 -18.27
CA ASP A 206 -3.41 -11.70 -18.08
C ASP A 206 -3.89 -12.48 -16.85
N VAL A 207 -3.01 -13.23 -16.18
CA VAL A 207 -3.35 -14.02 -14.98
C VAL A 207 -3.03 -13.26 -13.70
N TYR A 208 -2.01 -12.39 -13.72
CA TYR A 208 -1.63 -11.54 -12.60
C TYR A 208 -0.81 -10.35 -13.11
N VAL A 209 -1.22 -9.17 -12.67
CA VAL A 209 -0.53 -7.91 -12.97
C VAL A 209 0.57 -7.71 -11.93
N THR A 210 1.82 -7.50 -12.38
CA THR A 210 2.91 -7.09 -11.51
C THR A 210 3.34 -5.67 -11.86
N GLY A 211 3.58 -4.86 -10.83
CA GLY A 211 4.10 -3.53 -11.01
C GLY A 211 4.71 -2.99 -9.73
N ASP A 212 5.40 -1.87 -9.90
CA ASP A 212 6.06 -1.12 -8.85
C ASP A 212 5.30 0.17 -8.60
N VAL A 213 5.29 0.61 -7.33
CA VAL A 213 4.63 1.83 -6.89
C VAL A 213 5.60 2.64 -6.06
N GLU A 214 5.77 3.89 -6.44
CA GLU A 214 6.57 4.86 -5.72
C GLU A 214 5.66 5.98 -5.24
N VAL A 215 5.81 6.38 -3.97
CA VAL A 215 5.04 7.45 -3.34
C VAL A 215 6.02 8.45 -2.75
N PHE A 216 5.86 9.72 -3.11
CA PHE A 216 6.76 10.80 -2.73
C PHE A 216 5.98 12.08 -2.40
N SER A 217 6.56 12.94 -1.57
CA SER A 217 5.98 14.27 -1.30
C SER A 217 5.98 15.11 -2.57
N GLU A 218 5.00 16.01 -2.76
CA GLU A 218 4.89 16.90 -3.93
C GLU A 218 6.19 17.70 -4.22
N ASP A 219 6.96 18.03 -3.18
CA ASP A 219 8.20 18.80 -3.32
C ASP A 219 9.47 17.93 -3.48
N PHE A 220 9.33 16.61 -3.61
CA PHE A 220 10.49 15.73 -3.74
C PHE A 220 11.18 15.95 -5.08
N LYS A 221 12.41 16.44 -5.03
CA LYS A 221 13.32 16.56 -6.17
C LYS A 221 14.55 15.72 -5.89
N GLU A 222 14.90 14.85 -6.83
CA GLU A 222 16.15 14.08 -6.80
C GLU A 222 17.39 14.99 -6.90
#